data_AF-A0A969WRP5-F1
#
_entry.id   AF-A0A969WRP5-F1
#
_cell.length_a   1.000
_cell.length_b   1.000
_cell.length_c   1.000
_cell.angle_alpha   90.00
_cell.angle_beta   90.00
_cell.angle_gamma   90.00
#
_symmetry.space_group_name_H-M   'P 1'
#
loop_
_entity.id
_entity.type
_entity.pdbx_description
1 polymer ?
#
loop_
_entity_poly.entity_id
_entity_poly.type
_entity_poly.pdbx_seq_one_letter_code
_entity_poly.pdbx_strand_id
1 'polypeptide(L)' 'MKTPTLYLIPVTMGDTPIDNVLPKLNTEIINTLSFFIVENIRSARRFLKKCNPEIDIDALTFHELN' A
#
# COMPACT_ATOMS: atom_id res chain seq x y z
N MET A 1 21.25 12.74 -2.54
CA MET A 1 19.95 13.21 -2.02
C MET A 1 18.86 12.44 -2.74
N LYS A 2 17.92 11.79 -2.04
CA LYS A 2 16.83 11.06 -2.72
C LYS A 2 15.87 12.09 -3.32
N THR A 3 15.57 11.94 -4.60
CA THR A 3 14.48 12.70 -5.25
C THR A 3 13.15 12.22 -4.70
N PRO A 4 12.17 13.11 -4.47
CA PRO A 4 10.81 12.70 -4.20
C PRO A 4 10.30 11.82 -5.35
N THR A 5 9.70 10.69 -5.02
CA THR A 5 9.18 9.71 -5.99
C THR A 5 7.75 9.38 -5.64
N LEU A 6 6.87 9.44 -6.64
CA LEU A 6 5.49 8.95 -6.53
C LEU A 6 5.43 7.52 -7.06
N TYR A 7 5.01 6.58 -6.21
CA TYR A 7 4.76 5.21 -6.61
C TYR A 7 3.27 5.00 -6.90
N LEU A 8 2.96 4.52 -8.10
CA LEU A 8 1.62 4.06 -8.44
C LEU A 8 1.57 2.55 -8.17
N ILE A 9 0.89 2.17 -7.09
CA ILE A 9 0.81 0.78 -6.66
C ILE A 9 -0.53 0.20 -7.13
N PRO A 10 -0.54 -0.85 -7.96
CA PRO A 10 -1.78 -1.49 -8.38
C PRO A 10 -2.45 -2.17 -7.17
N VAL A 11 -3.76 -1.98 -7.04
CA VAL A 11 -4.59 -2.71 -6.09
C VAL A 11 -5.30 -3.86 -6.80
N THR A 12 -5.45 -4.98 -6.11
CA THR A 12 -6.07 -6.18 -6.68
C THR A 12 -7.58 -6.05 -6.75
N MET A 13 -8.18 -6.49 -7.85
CA MET A 13 -9.63 -6.63 -7.99
C MET A 13 -10.05 -8.02 -7.49
N GLY A 14 -10.72 -8.08 -6.35
CA GLY A 14 -11.19 -9.34 -5.75
C GLY A 14 -10.30 -9.89 -4.63
N ASP A 15 -10.50 -11.17 -4.29
CA ASP A 15 -9.94 -11.81 -3.09
C ASP A 15 -8.81 -12.81 -3.35
N THR A 16 -8.20 -12.78 -4.53
CA THR A 16 -7.02 -13.58 -4.83
C THR A 16 -5.87 -13.23 -3.86
N PRO A 17 -5.13 -14.21 -3.32
CA PRO A 17 -3.97 -13.95 -2.48
C PRO A 17 -2.97 -13.00 -3.16
N ILE A 18 -2.46 -12.02 -2.41
CA ILE A 18 -1.57 -10.96 -2.94
C ILE A 18 -0.36 -11.56 -3.66
N ASP A 19 0.25 -12.59 -3.10
CA ASP A 19 1.47 -13.22 -3.64
C ASP A 19 1.27 -13.91 -4.99
N ASN A 20 0.01 -14.20 -5.37
CA ASN A 20 -0.32 -14.81 -6.66
C ASN A 20 -0.48 -13.79 -7.79
N VAL A 21 -0.64 -12.50 -7.47
CA VAL A 21 -1.05 -11.46 -8.44
C VAL A 21 -0.17 -10.22 -8.38
N LEU A 22 0.45 -9.94 -7.23
CA LEU A 22 1.31 -8.80 -7.03
C LEU A 22 2.77 -9.27 -7.03
N PRO A 23 3.64 -8.72 -7.90
CA PRO A 23 5.06 -8.99 -7.82
C PRO A 23 5.62 -8.64 -6.45
N LYS A 24 6.56 -9.44 -5.95
CA LYS A 24 7.19 -9.26 -4.62
C LYS A 24 7.73 -7.84 -4.40
N LEU A 25 8.31 -7.24 -5.44
CA LEU A 25 8.85 -5.88 -5.41
C LEU A 25 7.83 -4.84 -4.94
N ASN A 26 6.56 -5.00 -5.27
CA ASN A 26 5.52 -4.05 -4.87
C ASN A 26 5.34 -4.06 -3.35
N THR A 27 5.28 -5.24 -2.74
CA THR A 27 5.20 -5.39 -1.28
C THR A 27 6.47 -4.84 -0.60
N GLU A 28 7.64 -5.08 -1.18
CA GLU A 28 8.90 -4.50 -0.70
C GLU A 28 8.87 -2.97 -0.73
N ILE A 29 8.38 -2.36 -1.81
CA ILE A 29 8.21 -0.90 -1.92
C ILE A 29 7.22 -0.41 -0.87
N ILE A 30 6.03 -1.03 -0.75
CA ILE A 30 4.99 -0.66 0.23
C ILE A 30 5.56 -0.57 1.64
N ASN A 31 6.37 -1.56 2.03
CA ASN A 31 6.97 -1.63 3.36
C ASN A 31 8.01 -0.53 3.64
N THR A 32 8.45 0.22 2.63
CA THR A 32 9.35 1.38 2.79
C THR A 32 8.63 2.72 2.83
N LEU A 33 7.32 2.75 2.59
CA LEU A 33 6.53 3.97 2.50
C LEU A 33 5.86 4.30 3.84
N SER A 34 5.75 5.59 4.13
CA SER A 34 5.03 6.11 5.31
C SER A 34 3.84 7.01 4.94
N PHE A 35 3.71 7.37 3.66
CA PHE A 35 2.69 8.29 3.14
C PHE A 35 1.93 7.63 2.01
N PHE A 36 0.60 7.64 2.09
CA PHE A 36 -0.29 7.05 1.10
C PHE A 36 -1.37 8.05 0.71
N ILE A 37 -1.59 8.20 -0.60
CA ILE A 37 -2.72 8.92 -1.17
C ILE A 37 -3.75 7.88 -1.59
N VAL A 38 -4.98 7.98 -1.10
CA VAL A 38 -5.98 6.90 -1.20
C VAL A 38 -7.37 7.47 -1.52
N GLU A 39 -8.19 6.73 -2.26
CA GLU A 39 -9.60 7.11 -2.48
C GLU A 39 -10.48 6.79 -1.27
N ASN A 40 -10.10 5.76 -0.50
CA ASN A 40 -10.82 5.35 0.69
C ASN A 40 -9.85 4.77 1.72
N ILE A 41 -9.79 5.38 2.91
CA ILE A 41 -8.87 4.95 3.98
C ILE A 41 -9.13 3.49 4.39
N ARG A 42 -10.39 3.07 4.50
CA ARG A 42 -10.74 1.74 5.01
C ARG A 42 -10.30 0.62 4.06
N SER A 43 -10.48 0.78 2.75
CA SER A 43 -10.04 -0.20 1.77
C SER A 43 -8.51 -0.24 1.67
N ALA A 44 -7.85 0.92 1.69
CA ALA A 44 -6.39 1.02 1.65
C ALA A 44 -5.73 0.32 2.85
N ARG A 45 -6.19 0.58 4.08
CA ARG A 45 -5.68 -0.09 5.30
C ARG A 45 -5.79 -1.62 5.18
N ARG A 46 -6.89 -2.11 4.61
CA ARG A 46 -7.10 -3.55 4.38
C ARG A 46 -6.13 -4.10 3.33
N PHE A 47 -5.92 -3.39 2.23
CA PHE A 47 -4.95 -3.78 1.20
C PHE A 47 -3.54 -3.86 1.77
N LEU A 48 -3.10 -2.86 2.52
CA LEU A 48 -1.79 -2.85 3.17
C LEU A 48 -1.61 -4.01 4.15
N LYS A 49 -2.64 -4.35 4.95
CA LYS A 49 -2.62 -5.53 5.82
C LYS A 49 -2.60 -6.86 5.05
N LYS A 50 -3.20 -6.93 3.85
CA LYS A 50 -3.07 -8.10 2.96
C LYS A 50 -1.64 -8.24 2.41
N CYS A 51 -0.96 -7.12 2.12
CA CYS A 51 0.43 -7.12 1.65
C CYS A 51 1.42 -7.44 2.77
N ASN A 52 1.21 -6.91 3.96
CA ASN A 52 2.03 -7.14 5.14
C ASN A 52 1.15 -7.13 6.41
N PRO A 53 0.86 -8.29 7.00
CA PRO A 53 0.06 -8.37 8.23
C PRO A 53 0.66 -7.61 9.42
N GLU A 54 1.99 -7.51 9.47
CA GLU A 54 2.75 -6.88 10.57
C GLU A 54 2.92 -5.36 10.39
N ILE A 55 2.45 -4.77 9.29
CA ILE A 55 2.58 -3.34 9.07
C ILE A 55 1.87 -2.54 10.18
N ASP A 56 2.57 -1.60 10.81
CA ASP A 56 1.97 -0.68 11.76
C ASP A 56 1.20 0.40 11.00
N ILE A 57 -0.12 0.23 10.92
CA ILE A 57 -1.00 1.12 10.17
C ILE A 57 -1.15 2.48 10.86
N ASP A 58 -1.02 2.55 12.19
CA ASP A 58 -1.24 3.78 12.95
C ASP A 58 -0.03 4.72 12.87
N ALA A 59 1.13 4.19 12.48
CA ALA A 59 2.32 4.96 12.13
C ALA A 59 2.29 5.56 10.71
N LEU A 60 1.30 5.22 9.88
CA LEU A 60 1.21 5.68 8.48
C LEU A 60 0.36 6.95 8.36
N THR A 61 0.74 7.81 7.42
CA THR A 61 -0.05 9.00 7.05
C THR A 61 -0.87 8.72 5.80
N PHE A 62 -2.17 8.99 5.88
CA PHE A 62 -3.10 8.86 4.76
C PHE A 62 -3.64 10.22 4.34
N HIS A 63 -3.67 10.47 3.03
CA HIS A 63 -4.34 11.61 2.42
C HIS A 63 -5.45 11.09 1.50
N GLU A 64 -6.70 11.48 1.75
CA GLU A 64 -7.82 11.13 0.86
C GLU A 64 -7.80 12.01 -0.39
N LEU A 65 -7.98 11.39 -1.55
CA LEU A 65 -8.11 12.07 -2.83
C LEU A 65 -9.57 12.52 -3.00
N ASN A 66 -9.82 13.82 -2.80
CA ASN A 66 -11.14 14.45 -2.92
C ASN A 66 -11.40 14.96 -4.35
#